data_AF-A0A4Q3F9Q9-F1
#
_entry.id   AF-A0A4Q3F9Q9-F1
#
_cell.length_a   1.000
_cell.length_b   1.000
_cell.length_c   1.000
_cell.angle_alpha   90.00
_cell.angle_beta   90.00
_cell.angle_gamma   90.00
#
_symmetry.space_group_name_H-M   'P 1'
#
loop_
_entity.id
_entity.type
_entity.pdbx_description
1 polymer ?
#
loop_
_entity_poly.entity_id
_entity_poly.type
_entity_poly.pdbx_seq_one_letter_code
_entity_poly.pdbx_strand_id
1 'polypeptide(L)'
;MMRLVILESPFAGDVDANIAYARSCVRDSLQRGEAPIASHLLYTQPGIRDDTIPAERRQGIDAGLAWRAVAQASVVYVDRGISPGVRYGISGALQAGIPVEFRSIEGRDVGQMISEAAL
;
A
#
# COMPACT_ATOMS: atom_id res chain seq x y z
N MET A 1 -9.46 -6.64 19.49
CA MET A 1 -9.31 -7.23 18.14
C MET A 1 -8.48 -6.27 17.30
N MET A 2 -7.50 -6.75 16.53
CA MET A 2 -6.64 -5.88 15.71
C MET A 2 -7.42 -5.36 14.50
N ARG A 3 -7.14 -4.12 14.10
CA ARG A 3 -7.80 -3.49 12.95
C ARG A 3 -7.23 -4.05 11.63
N LEU A 4 -8.09 -4.52 10.73
CA LEU A 4 -7.66 -5.01 9.41
C LEU A 4 -7.43 -3.82 8.47
N VAL A 5 -6.24 -3.68 7.91
CA VAL A 5 -5.91 -2.57 7.00
C VAL A 5 -5.20 -3.07 5.74
N ILE A 6 -5.54 -2.49 4.59
CA ILE A 6 -4.73 -2.60 3.38
C ILE A 6 -3.63 -1.55 3.47
N LEU A 7 -2.37 -1.94 3.36
CA LEU A 7 -1.24 -1.04 3.41
C LEU A 7 -0.77 -0.73 1.99
N GLU A 8 -0.70 0.55 1.66
CA GLU A 8 -0.25 1.07 0.38
C GLU A 8 1.07 1.84 0.57
N SER A 9 2.07 1.52 -0.25
CA SER A 9 3.31 2.29 -0.39
C SER A 9 3.89 2.07 -1.79
N PRO A 10 4.79 2.92 -2.28
CA PRO A 10 5.49 2.67 -3.53
C PRO A 10 6.23 1.32 -3.53
N PHE A 11 6.30 0.68 -4.71
CA PHE A 11 7.08 -0.54 -4.95
C PHE A 11 8.03 -0.37 -6.15
N ALA A 12 7.49 -0.04 -7.33
CA ALA A 12 8.27 0.15 -8.56
C ALA A 12 9.19 1.39 -8.52
N GLY A 13 10.18 1.44 -9.41
CA GLY A 13 11.21 2.48 -9.43
C GLY A 13 12.46 2.02 -8.70
N ASP A 14 12.85 2.73 -7.64
CA ASP A 14 13.91 2.30 -6.73
C ASP A 14 13.39 1.18 -5.80
N VAL A 15 13.37 -0.04 -6.34
CA VAL A 15 12.73 -1.22 -5.72
C VAL A 15 13.33 -1.54 -4.36
N ASP A 16 14.66 -1.53 -4.21
CA ASP A 16 15.32 -1.90 -2.95
C ASP A 16 14.96 -0.92 -1.83
N ALA A 17 15.01 0.39 -2.12
CA ALA A 17 14.64 1.40 -1.14
C ALA A 17 13.13 1.39 -0.84
N ASN A 18 12.29 1.09 -1.83
CA ASN A 18 10.85 0.95 -1.64
C ASN A 18 10.48 -0.28 -0.82
N ILE A 19 11.18 -1.41 -1.00
CA ILE A 19 11.01 -2.61 -0.16
C ILE A 19 11.41 -2.30 1.28
N ALA A 20 12.56 -1.64 1.49
CA ALA A 20 12.99 -1.23 2.82
C ALA A 20 11.95 -0.31 3.50
N TYR A 21 11.42 0.66 2.75
CA TYR A 21 10.38 1.56 3.22
C TYR A 21 9.06 0.82 3.52
N ALA A 22 8.58 -0.05 2.63
CA ALA A 22 7.36 -0.83 2.83
C ALA A 22 7.44 -1.71 4.08
N ARG A 23 8.61 -2.31 4.36
CA ARG A 23 8.86 -3.07 5.60
C ARG A 23 8.77 -2.17 6.85
N SER A 24 9.31 -0.95 6.79
CA SER A 24 9.16 0.03 7.87
C SER A 24 7.70 0.46 8.08
N CYS A 25 6.94 0.62 6.99
CA CYS A 25 5.51 0.91 7.05
C CYS A 25 4.71 -0.23 7.70
N VAL A 26 4.99 -1.48 7.33
CA VAL A 26 4.39 -2.67 7.97
C VAL A 26 4.69 -2.69 9.46
N ARG A 27 5.94 -2.40 9.86
CA ARG A 27 6.33 -2.30 11.27
C ARG A 27 5.55 -1.21 12.02
N ASP A 28 5.43 -0.01 11.46
CA ASP A 28 4.66 1.08 12.05
C ASP A 28 3.18 0.70 12.20
N SER A 29 2.56 0.10 11.18
CA SER A 29 1.17 -0.37 11.25
C SER A 29 0.95 -1.43 12.34
N LEU A 30 1.87 -2.39 12.48
CA LEU A 30 1.84 -3.36 13.58
C LEU A 30 1.95 -2.68 14.95
N GLN A 31 2.81 -1.67 15.09
CA GLN A 31 2.95 -0.89 16.33
C GLN A 31 1.70 -0.09 16.69
N ARG A 32 0.85 0.23 15.72
CA ARG A 32 -0.48 0.85 15.94
C ARG A 32 -1.56 -0.15 16.35
N GLY A 33 -1.24 -1.43 16.49
CA GLY A 33 -2.21 -2.48 16.84
C GLY A 33 -3.07 -2.94 15.67
N GLU A 34 -2.58 -2.75 14.44
CA GLU A 34 -3.25 -3.15 13.20
C GLU A 34 -2.72 -4.49 12.68
N ALA A 35 -3.51 -5.15 11.85
CA ALA A 35 -3.12 -6.30 11.03
C ALA A 35 -3.06 -5.86 9.56
N PRO A 36 -1.90 -5.37 9.09
CA PRO A 36 -1.74 -4.89 7.72
C PRO A 36 -1.57 -6.03 6.72
N ILE A 37 -2.21 -5.89 5.55
CA ILE A 37 -1.86 -6.63 4.33
C ILE A 37 -1.20 -5.67 3.33
N ALA A 38 0.06 -5.95 2.98
CA ALA A 38 0.83 -5.20 1.99
C ALA A 38 1.06 -6.08 0.76
N SER A 39 0.03 -6.25 -0.09
CA SER A 39 0.07 -7.20 -1.21
C SER A 39 1.18 -6.90 -2.22
N HIS A 40 1.49 -5.63 -2.46
CA HIS A 40 2.59 -5.19 -3.33
C HIS A 40 3.97 -5.59 -2.80
N LEU A 41 4.12 -5.78 -1.49
CA LEU A 41 5.34 -6.29 -0.87
C LEU A 41 5.31 -7.82 -0.80
N LEU A 42 4.19 -8.43 -0.41
CA LEU A 42 4.07 -9.86 -0.20
C LEU A 42 4.17 -10.64 -1.51
N TYR A 43 3.36 -10.30 -2.51
CA TYR A 43 3.22 -11.10 -3.72
C TYR A 43 4.39 -10.97 -4.70
N THR A 44 5.27 -10.00 -4.47
CA THR A 44 6.47 -9.74 -5.26
C THR A 44 7.72 -10.38 -4.66
N GLN A 45 7.62 -11.09 -3.52
CA GLN A 45 8.76 -11.81 -2.97
C GLN A 45 9.19 -12.96 -3.89
N PRO A 46 10.50 -13.29 -3.92
CA PRO A 46 11.02 -14.36 -4.77
C PRO A 46 10.27 -15.68 -4.59
N GLY A 47 9.86 -16.29 -5.70
CA GLY A 47 9.17 -17.59 -5.72
C GLY A 47 7.66 -17.54 -5.46
N ILE A 48 7.08 -16.36 -5.23
CA ILE A 48 5.62 -16.23 -5.13
C ILE A 48 5.03 -15.98 -6.52
N ARG A 49 5.50 -14.94 -7.22
CA ARG A 49 5.07 -14.58 -8.58
C ARG A 49 6.19 -13.89 -9.37
N ASP A 50 6.04 -13.91 -10.69
CA ASP A 50 6.82 -13.15 -11.65
C ASP A 50 5.99 -12.00 -12.25
N ASP A 51 6.31 -10.78 -11.83
CA ASP A 51 5.61 -9.57 -12.28
C ASP A 51 5.92 -9.17 -13.73
N THR A 52 6.88 -9.84 -14.38
CA THR A 52 7.11 -9.70 -15.82
C THR A 52 6.08 -10.47 -16.65
N ILE A 53 5.38 -11.43 -16.04
CA ILE A 53 4.30 -12.20 -16.66
C ILE A 53 2.98 -11.46 -16.42
N PRO A 54 2.27 -10.95 -17.46
CA PRO A 54 1.08 -10.12 -17.26
C PRO A 54 -0.09 -10.82 -16.55
N ALA A 55 -0.27 -12.11 -16.84
CA ALA A 55 -1.33 -12.94 -16.24
C ALA A 55 -1.09 -13.15 -14.76
N GLU A 56 0.17 -13.43 -14.40
CA GLU A 56 0.57 -13.34 -13.01
C GLU A 56 0.30 -11.91 -12.58
N ARG A 57 0.96 -10.86 -13.04
CA ARG A 57 0.80 -9.47 -12.52
C ARG A 57 -0.63 -9.10 -12.11
N ARG A 58 -1.59 -9.43 -12.98
CA ARG A 58 -3.04 -9.30 -12.73
C ARG A 58 -3.54 -10.07 -11.50
N GLN A 59 -3.25 -11.37 -11.38
CA GLN A 59 -3.64 -12.17 -10.21
C GLN A 59 -3.15 -11.58 -8.87
N GLY A 60 -1.95 -10.99 -8.84
CA GLY A 60 -1.41 -10.37 -7.61
C GLY A 60 -2.16 -9.09 -7.24
N ILE A 61 -2.51 -8.29 -8.25
CA ILE A 61 -3.39 -7.14 -8.07
C ILE A 61 -4.75 -7.61 -7.56
N ASP A 62 -5.40 -8.54 -8.26
CA ASP A 62 -6.73 -9.04 -7.91
C ASP A 62 -6.77 -9.63 -6.48
N ALA A 63 -5.74 -10.39 -6.09
CA ALA A 63 -5.62 -10.93 -4.74
C ALA A 63 -5.47 -9.82 -3.67
N GLY A 64 -4.72 -8.75 -3.97
CA GLY A 64 -4.64 -7.57 -3.09
C GLY A 64 -5.98 -6.85 -2.96
N LEU A 65 -6.70 -6.67 -4.08
CA LEU A 65 -8.01 -6.02 -4.10
C LEU A 65 -9.07 -6.83 -3.35
N ALA A 66 -8.99 -8.16 -3.34
CA ALA A 66 -9.95 -9.01 -2.63
C ALA A 66 -10.03 -8.73 -1.11
N TRP A 67 -8.94 -8.25 -0.50
CA TRP A 67 -8.92 -7.88 0.92
C TRP A 67 -9.85 -6.72 1.27
N ARG A 68 -10.29 -5.93 0.28
CA ARG A 68 -11.26 -4.84 0.46
C ARG A 68 -12.58 -5.32 1.09
N ALA A 69 -12.95 -6.59 0.90
CA ALA A 69 -14.16 -7.15 1.49
C ALA A 69 -14.16 -7.15 3.03
N VAL A 70 -12.99 -7.11 3.65
CA VAL A 70 -12.83 -7.22 5.12
C VAL A 70 -12.00 -6.10 5.74
N ALA A 71 -11.30 -5.30 4.91
CA ALA A 71 -10.47 -4.21 5.39
C ALA A 71 -11.32 -3.06 5.96
N GLN A 72 -10.87 -2.52 7.10
CA GLN A 72 -11.52 -1.39 7.77
C GLN A 72 -10.93 -0.04 7.33
N ALA A 73 -9.79 -0.05 6.63
CA ALA A 73 -9.21 1.09 5.94
C ALA A 73 -8.14 0.67 4.94
N SER A 74 -7.84 1.59 4.02
CA SER A 74 -6.62 1.61 3.22
C SER A 74 -5.67 2.66 3.81
N VAL A 75 -4.51 2.24 4.30
CA VAL A 75 -3.52 3.11 4.95
C VAL A 75 -2.38 3.36 3.99
N VAL A 76 -2.11 4.63 3.67
CA VAL A 76 -1.22 5.05 2.59
C VAL A 76 -0.03 5.78 3.17
N TYR A 77 1.15 5.21 3.02
CA TYR A 77 2.39 5.83 3.47
C TYR A 77 3.00 6.66 2.34
N VAL A 78 3.06 7.99 2.53
CA VAL A 78 3.28 8.98 1.46
C VAL A 78 4.70 9.55 1.40
N ASP A 79 5.60 9.15 2.29
CA ASP A 79 6.95 9.72 2.35
C ASP A 79 7.65 9.57 0.98
N ARG A 80 7.54 8.41 0.33
CA ARG A 80 8.16 8.17 -0.99
C ARG A 80 7.30 8.59 -2.18
N GLY A 81 6.34 9.49 -1.95
CA GLY A 81 5.41 9.99 -2.96
C GLY A 81 4.33 8.99 -3.33
N ILE A 82 3.41 9.44 -4.20
CA ILE A 82 2.22 8.66 -4.58
C ILE A 82 2.40 8.12 -5.99
N SER A 83 2.96 6.91 -6.07
CA SER A 83 3.18 6.20 -7.33
C SER A 83 1.87 5.85 -8.05
N PRO A 84 1.89 5.56 -9.37
CA PRO A 84 0.70 5.12 -10.10
C PRO A 84 0.00 3.90 -9.48
N GLY A 85 0.77 2.94 -8.94
CA GLY A 85 0.22 1.78 -8.23
C GLY A 85 -0.52 2.16 -6.96
N VAL A 86 0.05 3.07 -6.17
CA VAL A 86 -0.60 3.59 -4.95
C VAL A 86 -1.86 4.38 -5.31
N ARG A 87 -1.85 5.22 -6.36
CA ARG A 87 -3.06 5.92 -6.85
C ARG A 87 -4.17 4.96 -7.23
N TYR A 88 -3.82 3.84 -7.86
CA TYR A 88 -4.77 2.78 -8.21
C TYR A 88 -5.37 2.13 -6.95
N GLY A 89 -4.54 1.86 -5.93
CA GLY A 89 -4.97 1.38 -4.61
C GLY A 89 -5.97 2.34 -3.94
N ILE A 90 -5.61 3.62 -3.84
CA ILE A 90 -6.45 4.71 -3.30
C ILE A 90 -7.79 4.79 -4.03
N SER A 91 -7.75 4.90 -5.36
CA SER A 91 -8.95 5.06 -6.19
C SER A 91 -9.91 3.90 -5.97
N GLY A 92 -9.40 2.67 -5.93
CA GLY A 92 -10.24 1.51 -5.72
C GLY A 92 -10.73 1.35 -4.27
N ALA A 93 -10.00 1.84 -3.26
CA ALA A 93 -10.49 1.91 -1.88
C ALA A 93 -11.65 2.90 -1.77
N LEU A 94 -11.52 4.09 -2.36
CA LEU A 94 -12.57 5.11 -2.42
C LEU A 94 -13.83 4.58 -3.13
N GLN A 95 -13.66 3.91 -4.29
CA GLN A 95 -14.76 3.29 -5.02
C GLN A 95 -15.48 2.19 -4.22
N ALA A 96 -14.75 1.48 -3.36
CA ALA A 96 -15.29 0.45 -2.48
C ALA A 96 -15.88 1.02 -1.17
N GLY A 97 -15.87 2.35 -0.96
CA GLY A 97 -16.34 2.97 0.28
C GLY A 97 -15.45 2.70 1.49
N ILE A 98 -14.19 2.32 1.26
CA ILE A 98 -13.22 2.02 2.33
C ILE A 98 -12.51 3.32 2.71
N PRO A 99 -12.44 3.68 4.01
CA PRO A 99 -11.72 4.86 4.46
C PRO A 99 -10.25 4.82 4.01
N VAL A 100 -9.75 5.94 3.48
CA VAL A 100 -8.34 6.12 3.11
C VAL A 100 -7.67 7.01 4.15
N GLU A 101 -6.58 6.53 4.73
CA GLU A 101 -5.80 7.23 5.75
C GLU A 101 -4.37 7.45 5.28
N PHE A 102 -3.92 8.70 5.25
CA PHE A 102 -2.56 9.04 4.84
C PHE A 102 -1.62 9.14 6.04
N ARG A 103 -0.40 8.62 5.89
CA ARG A 103 0.59 8.48 6.95
C ARG A 103 1.99 8.83 6.47
N SER A 104 2.80 9.27 7.41
CA SER A 104 4.21 9.63 7.23
C SER A 104 4.98 9.07 8.43
N ILE A 105 6.07 8.37 8.17
CA ILE A 105 6.98 7.82 9.20
C ILE A 105 8.32 8.55 9.22
N GLU A 106 8.54 9.47 8.28
CA GLU A 106 9.74 10.30 8.20
C GLU A 106 9.47 11.75 8.68
N GLY A 107 8.30 12.01 9.26
CA GLY A 107 7.95 13.31 9.86
C GLY A 107 7.61 14.39 8.83
N ARG A 108 7.33 14.01 7.59
CA ARG A 108 6.95 14.93 6.51
C ARG A 108 5.48 15.34 6.59
N ASP A 109 5.17 16.56 6.15
CA ASP A 109 3.81 17.11 6.15
C ASP A 109 2.94 16.36 5.14
N VAL A 110 2.02 15.55 5.67
CA VAL A 110 1.10 14.73 4.88
C VAL A 110 0.15 15.60 4.04
N GLY A 111 -0.32 16.74 4.57
CA GLY A 111 -1.23 17.63 3.86
C GLY A 111 -0.57 18.27 2.64
N GLN A 112 0.68 18.69 2.79
CA GLN A 112 1.50 19.18 1.68
C GLN A 112 1.69 18.09 0.62
N MET A 113 2.06 16.87 1.02
CA MET A 113 2.30 15.75 0.10
C MET A 113 1.06 15.34 -0.69
N ILE A 114 -0.10 15.30 -0.05
CA ILE A 114 -1.37 15.00 -0.73
C ILE A 114 -1.70 16.09 -1.74
N SER A 115 -1.51 17.36 -1.37
CA SER A 115 -1.77 18.51 -2.25
C SER A 115 -0.88 18.49 -3.50
N GLU A 116 0.41 18.21 -3.34
CA GLU A 116 1.36 18.06 -4.45
C GLU A 116 1.03 16.86 -5.34
N ALA A 117 0.47 15.80 -4.76
CA ALA A 117 0.01 14.64 -5.50
C ALA A 117 -1.30 14.89 -6.26
N ALA A 118 -1.99 16.02 -6.09
CA ALA A 118 -3.29 16.30 -6.73
C ALA A 118 -4.32 15.16 -6.52
N LEU A 119 -4.40 14.66 -5.27
CA LEU A 119 -5.44 13.74 -4.82
C LEU A 119 -6.63 14.47 -4.20
#